data_AF-A0A538BHS7-F1
#
_entry.id   AF-A0A538BHS7-F1
#
_cell.length_a   1.000
_cell.length_b   1.000
_cell.length_c   1.000
_cell.angle_alpha   90.00
_cell.angle_beta   90.00
_cell.angle_gamma   90.00
#
_symmetry.space_group_name_H-M   'P 1'
#
loop_
_entity.id
_entity.type
_entity.pdbx_description
1 polymer ?
#
loop_
_entity_poly.entity_id
_entity_poly.type
_entity_poly.pdbx_seq_one_letter_code
_entity_poly.pdbx_strand_id
1 'polypeptide(L)'
;MGSRTKTSVLAAMVCVIAAMSLPVGAAATLPYEGIPHFGHVFLIVGENTTYSHIKPSNMPYLLGTLKPRSAWMTEYRGTTHWSQANYVAMTSGQFTRCEQQDYGIACHQNVPNLFNQIDVAGGSWTTWLEGGSARCDTGSGSTCDPQGPCPLTGFFTTGNPAILYDDIEGANGVWSETDKSQECLHHDIYAGNPMGIFNEALVDGTVPDFNYILPNGCDDGEANCKPVNDRYTQFDNYLAKEIPKIMSSPSFGSDGLIIVTYDESERQNGLDPKYGYGQGGHVATLFIGPQVQPGGYPGAYNHYGLLRTLEDGYRSNGYVGYANDVPAITPIWSG
;
A
#
# COMPACT_ATOMS: atom_id res chain seq x y z
N MET A 1 72.78 -48.46 50.64
CA MET A 1 73.11 -47.02 50.47
C MET A 1 73.69 -46.86 49.07
N GLY A 2 73.17 -46.10 48.12
CA GLY A 2 72.04 -45.18 48.09
C GLY A 2 71.59 -44.98 46.63
N SER A 3 70.33 -44.56 46.50
CA SER A 3 69.51 -44.35 45.30
C SER A 3 70.16 -43.55 44.16
N ARG A 4 69.90 -43.97 42.90
CA ARG A 4 70.02 -43.11 41.70
C ARG A 4 68.63 -42.85 41.13
N THR A 5 68.13 -41.65 41.35
CA THR A 5 66.87 -41.12 40.80
C THR A 5 67.06 -40.82 39.31
N LYS A 6 66.21 -41.38 38.43
CA LYS A 6 66.12 -41.00 37.02
C LYS A 6 64.96 -40.01 36.86
N THR A 7 65.25 -38.80 36.41
CA THR A 7 64.25 -37.79 36.07
C THR A 7 63.91 -37.91 34.58
N SER A 8 62.66 -38.22 34.27
CA SER A 8 62.09 -38.26 32.92
C SER A 8 61.63 -36.86 32.51
N VAL A 9 62.08 -36.37 31.36
CA VAL A 9 61.62 -35.11 30.74
C VAL A 9 60.59 -35.47 29.66
N LEU A 10 59.33 -35.04 29.84
CA LEU A 10 58.30 -35.08 28.80
C LEU A 10 58.50 -33.88 27.86
N ALA A 11 58.66 -34.14 26.56
CA ALA A 11 58.62 -33.11 25.53
C ALA A 11 57.15 -32.88 25.10
N ALA A 12 56.64 -31.68 25.33
CA ALA A 12 55.32 -31.26 24.85
C ALA A 12 55.43 -30.81 23.39
N MET A 13 54.71 -31.49 22.50
CA MET A 13 54.63 -31.17 21.07
C MET A 13 53.56 -30.09 20.88
N VAL A 14 53.97 -28.86 20.52
CA VAL A 14 53.07 -27.75 20.21
C VAL A 14 52.66 -27.84 18.74
N CYS A 15 51.41 -28.23 18.47
CA CYS A 15 50.82 -28.13 17.14
C CYS A 15 50.42 -26.66 16.86
N VAL A 16 51.11 -26.02 15.92
CA VAL A 16 50.70 -24.72 15.37
C VAL A 16 49.64 -24.97 14.29
N ILE A 17 48.37 -24.71 14.61
CA ILE A 17 47.29 -24.70 13.61
C ILE A 17 47.27 -23.31 12.98
N ALA A 18 47.71 -23.20 11.73
CA ALA A 18 47.55 -21.98 10.94
C ALA A 18 46.08 -21.88 10.49
N ALA A 19 45.31 -20.99 11.13
CA ALA A 19 43.95 -20.67 10.71
C ALA A 19 44.00 -19.85 9.41
N MET A 20 43.69 -20.48 8.27
CA MET A 20 43.42 -19.75 7.03
C MET A 20 42.03 -19.10 7.14
N SER A 21 41.99 -17.81 7.45
CA SER A 21 40.78 -17.00 7.35
C SER A 21 40.46 -16.75 5.87
N LEU A 22 39.49 -17.47 5.32
CA LEU A 22 38.90 -17.10 4.04
C LEU A 22 38.11 -15.78 4.23
N PRO A 23 38.25 -14.79 3.34
CA PRO A 23 37.39 -13.62 3.40
C PRO A 23 35.97 -14.07 3.10
N VAL A 24 35.07 -13.93 4.08
CA VAL A 24 33.63 -14.00 3.83
C VAL A 24 33.33 -12.82 2.89
N GLY A 25 33.07 -13.11 1.62
CA GLY A 25 32.63 -12.10 0.68
C GLY A 25 31.34 -11.47 1.21
N ALA A 26 31.36 -10.17 1.48
CA ALA A 26 30.14 -9.44 1.73
C ALA A 26 29.25 -9.63 0.49
N ALA A 27 28.10 -10.28 0.67
CA ALA A 27 27.10 -10.33 -0.38
C ALA A 27 26.77 -8.88 -0.74
N ALA A 28 26.98 -8.50 -2.01
CA ALA A 28 26.60 -7.18 -2.47
C ALA A 28 25.08 -7.06 -2.27
N THR A 29 24.65 -6.14 -1.42
CA THR A 29 23.24 -5.76 -1.30
C THR A 29 22.81 -5.23 -2.66
N LEU A 30 21.87 -5.91 -3.32
CA LEU A 30 21.29 -5.39 -4.56
C LEU A 30 20.68 -4.00 -4.26
N PRO A 31 20.88 -3.00 -5.14
CA PRO A 31 20.20 -1.73 -4.97
C PRO A 31 18.69 -1.98 -4.95
N TYR A 32 17.99 -1.31 -4.03
CA TYR A 32 16.54 -1.37 -3.91
C TYR A 32 15.95 -2.78 -3.81
N GLU A 33 16.63 -3.66 -3.06
CA GLU A 33 16.22 -5.06 -2.80
C GLU A 33 15.91 -5.92 -4.03
N GLY A 34 16.34 -5.51 -5.23
CA GLY A 34 16.02 -6.17 -6.49
C GLY A 34 14.62 -5.87 -7.03
N ILE A 35 13.92 -4.87 -6.49
CA ILE A 35 12.64 -4.39 -7.02
C ILE A 35 12.89 -3.74 -8.39
N PRO A 36 12.13 -4.10 -9.45
CA PRO A 36 12.26 -3.46 -10.74
C PRO A 36 11.79 -2.00 -10.68
N HIS A 37 12.23 -1.19 -11.65
CA HIS A 37 11.75 0.19 -11.73
C HIS A 37 10.31 0.20 -12.21
N PHE A 38 9.43 0.94 -11.53
CA PHE A 38 8.03 1.08 -11.92
C PHE A 38 7.85 2.24 -12.89
N GLY A 39 7.04 2.04 -13.93
CA GLY A 39 6.55 3.12 -14.78
C GLY A 39 5.31 3.73 -14.15
N HIS A 40 4.16 3.08 -14.37
CA HIS A 40 2.87 3.53 -13.85
C HIS A 40 2.29 2.53 -12.83
N VAL A 41 2.17 2.92 -11.57
CA VAL A 41 1.50 2.14 -10.52
C VAL A 41 0.07 2.66 -10.33
N PHE A 42 -0.87 1.72 -10.19
CA PHE A 42 -2.27 1.97 -9.87
C PHE A 42 -2.58 1.23 -8.57
N LEU A 43 -2.60 1.96 -7.45
CA LEU A 43 -2.95 1.42 -6.13
C LEU A 43 -4.44 1.64 -5.88
N ILE A 44 -5.20 0.55 -5.88
CA ILE A 44 -6.62 0.53 -5.53
C ILE A 44 -6.74 -0.06 -4.13
N VAL A 45 -7.38 0.68 -3.23
CA VAL A 45 -7.60 0.23 -1.85
C VAL A 45 -9.10 0.03 -1.62
N GLY A 46 -9.47 -1.14 -1.12
CA GLY A 46 -10.81 -1.42 -0.61
C GLY A 46 -10.87 -1.30 0.92
N GLU A 47 -12.09 -1.32 1.45
CA GLU A 47 -12.36 -1.14 2.87
C GLU A 47 -12.73 -2.46 3.57
N ASN A 48 -12.28 -2.60 4.81
CA ASN A 48 -12.83 -3.47 5.86
C ASN A 48 -13.17 -4.89 5.42
N THR A 49 -12.29 -5.57 4.67
CA THR A 49 -12.56 -6.88 4.06
C THR A 49 -11.61 -7.96 4.57
N THR A 50 -12.14 -8.90 5.37
CA THR A 50 -11.38 -10.07 5.83
C THR A 50 -11.10 -11.03 4.69
N TYR A 51 -9.86 -11.51 4.56
CA TYR A 51 -9.43 -12.45 3.52
C TYR A 51 -10.36 -13.67 3.38
N SER A 52 -10.86 -14.23 4.48
CA SER A 52 -11.76 -15.39 4.49
C SER A 52 -13.21 -15.09 4.08
N HIS A 53 -13.60 -13.82 3.97
CA HIS A 53 -14.92 -13.39 3.51
C HIS A 53 -15.01 -13.35 1.98
N ILE A 54 -13.85 -13.27 1.30
CA ILE A 54 -13.75 -13.30 -0.16
C ILE A 54 -14.06 -14.71 -0.66
N LYS A 55 -15.13 -14.86 -1.45
CA LYS A 55 -15.64 -16.14 -1.93
C LYS A 55 -16.00 -16.04 -3.41
N PRO A 56 -15.96 -17.14 -4.18
CA PRO A 56 -16.38 -17.09 -5.60
C PRO A 56 -17.82 -16.62 -5.81
N SER A 57 -18.67 -16.71 -4.78
CA SER A 57 -20.06 -16.27 -4.83
C SER A 57 -20.27 -14.76 -4.71
N ASN A 58 -19.33 -14.02 -4.12
CA ASN A 58 -19.42 -12.57 -3.93
C ASN A 58 -18.33 -11.81 -4.68
N MET A 59 -17.17 -12.42 -4.94
CA MET A 59 -16.07 -11.81 -5.69
C MET A 59 -15.56 -12.68 -6.85
N PRO A 60 -16.43 -13.03 -7.81
CA PRO A 60 -16.07 -13.88 -8.93
C PRO A 60 -15.00 -13.28 -9.85
N TYR A 61 -14.96 -11.95 -10.04
CA TYR A 61 -13.94 -11.31 -10.87
C TYR A 61 -12.57 -11.37 -10.20
N LEU A 62 -12.46 -10.98 -8.93
CA LEU A 62 -11.23 -11.04 -8.16
C LEU A 62 -10.65 -12.47 -8.14
N LEU A 63 -11.47 -13.47 -7.77
CA LEU A 63 -10.97 -14.84 -7.60
C LEU A 63 -10.85 -15.61 -8.92
N GLY A 64 -11.78 -15.42 -9.85
CA GLY A 64 -11.82 -16.16 -11.11
C GLY A 64 -10.98 -15.53 -12.22
N THR A 65 -10.78 -14.21 -12.17
CA THR A 65 -10.18 -13.44 -13.27
C THR A 65 -8.86 -12.81 -12.86
N LEU A 66 -8.75 -12.17 -11.69
CA LEU A 66 -7.51 -11.50 -11.27
C LEU A 66 -6.50 -12.45 -10.63
N LYS A 67 -6.93 -13.19 -9.61
CA LYS A 67 -6.05 -14.09 -8.82
C LYS A 67 -5.18 -15.03 -9.67
N PRO A 68 -5.68 -15.69 -10.73
CA PRO A 68 -4.84 -16.59 -11.54
C PRO A 68 -3.73 -15.88 -12.34
N ARG A 69 -3.82 -14.54 -12.48
CA ARG A 69 -2.90 -13.70 -13.28
C ARG A 69 -2.08 -12.74 -12.43
N SER A 70 -2.18 -12.86 -11.11
CA SER A 70 -1.52 -11.97 -10.16
C SER A 70 -0.49 -12.70 -9.32
N ALA A 71 0.46 -11.96 -8.74
CA ALA A 71 1.06 -12.39 -7.49
C ALA A 71 0.05 -12.18 -6.37
N TRP A 72 -0.50 -13.29 -5.86
CA TRP A 72 -1.50 -13.31 -4.81
C TRP A 72 -0.83 -13.53 -3.45
N MET A 73 -0.88 -12.53 -2.59
CA MET A 73 -0.30 -12.57 -1.25
C MET A 73 -1.25 -13.35 -0.33
N THR A 74 -0.79 -14.47 0.24
CA THR A 74 -1.65 -15.33 1.07
C THR A 74 -1.53 -15.06 2.57
N GLU A 75 -0.61 -14.19 2.99
CA GLU A 75 -0.36 -13.83 4.40
C GLU A 75 -0.11 -12.31 4.55
N TYR A 76 -0.83 -11.49 3.79
CA TYR A 76 -0.76 -10.04 3.88
C TYR A 76 -1.69 -9.50 4.97
N ARG A 77 -1.26 -8.50 5.74
CA ARG A 77 -2.04 -7.95 6.85
C ARG A 77 -2.15 -6.43 6.83
N GLY A 78 -3.29 -5.91 7.27
CA GLY A 78 -3.38 -4.50 7.63
C GLY A 78 -2.42 -4.18 8.77
N THR A 79 -1.90 -2.96 8.80
CA THR A 79 -0.91 -2.56 9.82
C THR A 79 -1.57 -2.27 11.16
N THR A 80 -2.79 -1.77 11.17
CA THR A 80 -3.55 -1.52 12.39
C THR A 80 -5.04 -1.70 12.12
N HIS A 81 -5.85 -1.63 13.16
CA HIS A 81 -7.26 -1.35 12.98
C HIS A 81 -7.49 0.16 12.99
N TRP A 82 -8.52 0.65 12.29
CA TRP A 82 -8.81 2.03 11.85
C TRP A 82 -8.27 2.36 10.46
N SER A 83 -9.19 2.59 9.52
CA SER A 83 -8.94 2.80 8.10
C SER A 83 -7.93 3.91 7.87
N GLN A 84 -8.14 5.10 8.46
CA GLN A 84 -7.26 6.25 8.25
C GLN A 84 -5.80 5.94 8.59
N ALA A 85 -5.57 5.20 9.67
CA ALA A 85 -4.22 4.84 10.08
C ALA A 85 -3.53 3.88 9.10
N ASN A 86 -4.28 2.99 8.44
CA ASN A 86 -3.73 2.12 7.39
C ASN A 86 -3.40 2.89 6.11
N TYR A 87 -4.25 3.83 5.70
CA TYR A 87 -3.99 4.72 4.57
C TYR A 87 -2.74 5.57 4.75
N VAL A 88 -2.57 6.15 5.94
CA VAL A 88 -1.36 6.91 6.30
C VAL A 88 -0.16 5.97 6.44
N ALA A 89 -0.32 4.76 6.97
CA ALA A 89 0.74 3.75 7.04
C ALA A 89 1.28 3.35 5.65
N MET A 90 0.40 3.19 4.66
CA MET A 90 0.77 2.85 3.27
C MET A 90 1.58 3.94 2.58
N THR A 91 1.54 5.19 3.07
CA THR A 91 2.09 6.35 2.35
C THR A 91 3.10 7.17 3.14
N SER A 92 3.23 7.01 4.46
CA SER A 92 4.28 7.65 5.28
C SER A 92 5.04 6.68 6.19
N GLY A 93 4.63 5.40 6.21
CA GLY A 93 5.26 4.39 7.05
C GLY A 93 4.98 4.60 8.54
N GLN A 94 4.03 5.44 8.91
CA GLN A 94 3.67 5.69 10.29
C GLN A 94 2.18 6.08 10.43
N PHE A 95 1.73 6.27 11.67
CA PHE A 95 0.47 6.91 12.02
C PHE A 95 0.52 7.31 13.49
N THR A 96 -0.38 8.18 13.91
CA THR A 96 -0.55 8.64 15.28
C THR A 96 -1.81 8.05 15.91
N ARG A 97 -2.09 8.49 17.13
CA ARG A 97 -3.35 8.19 17.80
C ARG A 97 -4.55 8.83 17.10
N CYS A 98 -4.37 9.94 16.40
CA CYS A 98 -5.45 10.65 15.74
C CYS A 98 -6.07 9.80 14.62
N GLU A 99 -5.23 9.26 13.73
CA GLU A 99 -5.69 8.39 12.63
C GLU A 99 -6.20 7.06 13.16
N GLN A 100 -5.68 6.57 14.29
CA GLN A 100 -6.24 5.43 15.03
C GLN A 100 -7.59 5.73 15.72
N GLN A 101 -8.30 6.76 15.28
CA GLN A 101 -9.65 7.11 15.68
C GLN A 101 -10.46 7.69 14.51
N ASP A 102 -9.95 7.64 13.27
CA ASP A 102 -10.59 8.17 12.06
C ASP A 102 -11.08 9.62 12.20
N TYR A 103 -10.28 10.50 12.84
CA TYR A 103 -10.65 11.91 13.00
C TYR A 103 -10.45 12.77 11.74
N GLY A 104 -10.14 12.15 10.60
CA GLY A 104 -10.10 12.81 9.29
C GLY A 104 -9.03 13.89 9.23
N ILE A 105 -9.35 15.02 8.60
CA ILE A 105 -8.40 16.11 8.34
C ILE A 105 -7.80 16.75 9.60
N ALA A 106 -8.41 16.58 10.77
CA ALA A 106 -7.85 17.03 12.04
C ALA A 106 -6.54 16.30 12.41
N CYS A 107 -6.24 15.20 11.71
CA CYS A 107 -5.04 14.39 11.88
C CYS A 107 -3.92 14.75 10.92
N HIS A 108 -3.92 15.95 10.34
CA HIS A 108 -2.84 16.36 9.44
C HIS A 108 -1.45 16.32 10.13
N GLN A 109 -0.41 16.10 9.33
CA GLN A 109 0.95 15.86 9.80
C GLN A 109 1.98 16.46 8.85
N ASN A 110 3.03 17.06 9.42
CA ASN A 110 4.23 17.41 8.68
C ASN A 110 5.28 16.29 8.79
N VAL A 111 5.19 15.29 7.92
CA VAL A 111 6.09 14.13 7.91
C VAL A 111 6.48 13.71 6.49
N PRO A 112 7.67 13.11 6.31
CA PRO A 112 8.04 12.50 5.03
C PRO A 112 7.00 11.47 4.57
N ASN A 113 6.70 11.49 3.27
CA ASN A 113 5.71 10.63 2.66
C ASN A 113 6.12 10.24 1.23
N LEU A 114 5.47 9.20 0.70
CA LEU A 114 5.74 8.62 -0.60
C LEU A 114 5.54 9.61 -1.75
N PHE A 115 4.53 10.47 -1.65
CA PHE A 115 4.21 11.45 -2.70
C PHE A 115 5.39 12.42 -2.90
N ASN A 116 5.90 13.00 -1.82
CA ASN A 116 7.09 13.85 -1.85
C ASN A 116 8.35 13.07 -2.30
N GLN A 117 8.51 11.80 -1.90
CA GLN A 117 9.62 10.98 -2.41
C GLN A 117 9.56 10.78 -3.93
N ILE A 118 8.36 10.60 -4.50
CA ILE A 118 8.15 10.49 -5.95
C ILE A 118 8.52 11.80 -6.64
N ASP A 119 8.08 12.95 -6.11
CA ASP A 119 8.41 14.26 -6.66
C ASP A 119 9.92 14.54 -6.64
N VAL A 120 10.59 14.22 -5.52
CA VAL A 120 12.05 14.34 -5.39
C VAL A 120 12.80 13.41 -6.33
N ALA A 121 12.24 12.22 -6.62
CA ALA A 121 12.78 11.29 -7.61
C ALA A 121 12.50 11.74 -9.07
N GLY A 122 11.72 12.81 -9.26
CA GLY A 122 11.35 13.35 -10.57
C GLY A 122 10.18 12.60 -11.24
N GLY A 123 9.44 11.78 -10.48
CA GLY A 123 8.20 11.18 -10.92
C GLY A 123 7.01 12.10 -10.71
N SER A 124 5.82 11.59 -11.03
CA SER A 124 4.55 12.28 -10.90
C SER A 124 3.54 11.41 -10.17
N TRP A 125 2.59 12.02 -9.47
CA TRP A 125 1.55 11.29 -8.76
C TRP A 125 0.16 11.95 -8.89
N THR A 126 -0.90 11.21 -8.61
CA THR A 126 -2.27 11.74 -8.47
C THR A 126 -3.10 10.83 -7.58
N THR A 127 -3.87 11.43 -6.69
CA THR A 127 -4.97 10.81 -5.97
C THR A 127 -6.27 11.04 -6.73
N TRP A 128 -6.94 9.95 -7.09
CA TRP A 128 -8.19 9.92 -7.86
C TRP A 128 -9.36 9.58 -6.95
N LEU A 129 -10.22 10.56 -6.68
CA LEU A 129 -11.33 10.47 -5.73
C LEU A 129 -12.65 10.16 -6.46
N GLU A 130 -13.15 8.93 -6.36
CA GLU A 130 -14.49 8.62 -6.89
C GLU A 130 -15.57 9.32 -6.06
N GLY A 131 -16.49 10.02 -6.73
CA GLY A 131 -17.51 10.81 -6.04
C GLY A 131 -16.96 12.04 -5.31
N GLY A 132 -15.68 12.39 -5.50
CA GLY A 132 -15.13 13.68 -5.10
C GLY A 132 -15.79 14.84 -5.84
N SER A 133 -15.85 16.00 -5.21
CA SER A 133 -16.55 17.18 -5.72
C SER A 133 -15.65 18.41 -5.90
N ALA A 134 -14.47 18.38 -5.30
CA ALA A 134 -13.44 19.40 -5.41
C ALA A 134 -12.08 18.78 -5.71
N ARG A 135 -11.11 19.63 -6.06
CA ARG A 135 -9.69 19.29 -5.98
C ARG A 135 -9.20 19.57 -4.57
N CYS A 136 -8.24 18.78 -4.08
CA CYS A 136 -7.77 18.85 -2.70
C CYS A 136 -8.98 18.74 -1.74
N ASP A 137 -9.80 17.71 -1.93
CA ASP A 137 -11.14 17.62 -1.34
C ASP A 137 -11.04 17.17 0.13
N THR A 138 -11.21 18.13 1.05
CA THR A 138 -11.21 17.93 2.50
C THR A 138 -12.59 17.60 3.05
N GLY A 139 -13.62 17.49 2.19
CA GLY A 139 -14.98 17.11 2.57
C GLY A 139 -15.23 15.61 2.44
N SER A 140 -15.90 15.01 3.42
CA SER A 140 -16.39 13.63 3.28
C SER A 140 -17.72 13.60 2.52
N GLY A 141 -17.75 12.86 1.42
CA GLY A 141 -18.88 12.82 0.50
C GLY A 141 -19.97 11.84 0.92
N SER A 142 -20.91 12.27 1.74
CA SER A 142 -22.25 11.67 1.70
C SER A 142 -23.32 12.76 1.87
N THR A 143 -24.17 12.94 0.87
CA THR A 143 -25.41 13.68 1.04
C THR A 143 -26.48 12.70 1.47
N CYS A 144 -26.74 12.63 2.78
CA CYS A 144 -27.91 11.92 3.28
C CYS A 144 -29.16 12.77 2.99
N ASP A 145 -30.16 12.20 2.32
CA ASP A 145 -31.51 12.75 2.33
C ASP A 145 -32.09 12.58 3.76
N PRO A 146 -32.50 13.66 4.46
CA PRO A 146 -33.05 13.56 5.81
C PRO A 146 -34.33 12.70 5.90
N GLN A 147 -34.98 12.42 4.76
CA GLN A 147 -36.17 11.59 4.64
C GLN A 147 -35.97 10.34 3.77
N GLY A 148 -34.75 10.07 3.29
CA GLY A 148 -34.42 8.99 2.36
C GLY A 148 -33.25 8.11 2.81
N PRO A 149 -32.92 7.03 2.06
CA PRO A 149 -31.70 6.27 2.32
C PRO A 149 -30.48 7.18 2.13
N CYS A 150 -29.43 6.99 2.95
CA CYS A 150 -28.16 7.68 2.76
C CYS A 150 -27.24 6.82 1.87
N PRO A 151 -27.14 7.09 0.56
CA PRO A 151 -26.17 6.39 -0.25
C PRO A 151 -24.78 6.93 0.08
N LEU A 152 -23.84 6.05 0.41
CA LEU A 152 -22.43 6.41 0.60
C LEU A 152 -21.76 6.60 -0.78
N THR A 153 -22.28 7.53 -1.58
CA THR A 153 -21.89 7.72 -2.99
C THR A 153 -20.68 8.63 -3.20
N GLY A 154 -20.12 9.21 -2.14
CA GLY A 154 -18.84 9.92 -2.21
C GLY A 154 -17.76 9.16 -1.47
N PHE A 155 -16.52 9.61 -1.64
CA PHE A 155 -15.37 9.11 -0.91
C PHE A 155 -15.37 9.59 0.54
N PHE A 156 -14.63 8.89 1.40
CA PHE A 156 -14.36 9.31 2.77
C PHE A 156 -12.96 9.93 2.88
N THR A 157 -12.86 11.08 3.55
CA THR A 157 -11.57 11.79 3.71
C THR A 157 -10.55 11.01 4.51
N THR A 158 -11.00 10.06 5.35
CA THR A 158 -10.14 9.12 6.07
C THR A 158 -9.33 8.23 5.12
N GLY A 159 -9.82 8.00 3.91
CA GLY A 159 -9.15 7.24 2.85
C GLY A 159 -8.21 8.04 1.95
N ASN A 160 -8.12 9.36 2.14
CA ASN A 160 -7.30 10.26 1.32
C ASN A 160 -6.07 10.74 2.11
N PRO A 161 -4.92 10.06 2.03
CA PRO A 161 -3.75 10.46 2.80
C PRO A 161 -3.07 11.73 2.28
N ALA A 162 -3.21 12.09 1.00
CA ALA A 162 -2.52 13.24 0.41
C ALA A 162 -2.90 14.56 1.10
N ILE A 163 -4.19 14.74 1.42
CA ILE A 163 -4.70 15.92 2.13
C ILE A 163 -4.30 15.97 3.63
N LEU A 164 -3.69 14.90 4.15
CA LEU A 164 -3.23 14.83 5.54
C LEU A 164 -1.77 15.24 5.69
N TYR A 165 -1.03 15.46 4.61
CA TYR A 165 0.37 15.86 4.68
C TYR A 165 0.51 17.37 4.49
N ASP A 166 1.11 18.03 5.48
CA ASP A 166 1.23 19.50 5.51
C ASP A 166 2.04 20.03 4.32
N ASP A 167 3.02 19.27 3.82
CA ASP A 167 3.84 19.61 2.66
C ASP A 167 3.08 19.49 1.33
N ILE A 168 1.98 18.74 1.30
CA ILE A 168 1.09 18.61 0.14
C ILE A 168 -0.09 19.58 0.25
N GLU A 169 -0.91 19.46 1.29
CA GLU A 169 -2.17 20.22 1.42
C GLU A 169 -1.93 21.71 1.62
N GLY A 170 -0.97 22.05 2.48
CA GLY A 170 -0.79 23.37 3.01
C GLY A 170 0.10 24.28 2.16
N ALA A 171 -0.34 25.53 1.91
CA ALA A 171 0.52 26.51 1.26
C ALA A 171 1.81 26.75 2.07
N ASN A 172 2.98 26.54 1.44
CA ASN A 172 4.30 26.62 2.08
C ASN A 172 4.53 25.62 3.23
N GLY A 173 3.86 24.46 3.20
CA GLY A 173 4.04 23.43 4.23
C GLY A 173 3.28 23.71 5.52
N VAL A 174 2.23 24.55 5.46
CA VAL A 174 1.36 24.88 6.60
C VAL A 174 -0.06 24.51 6.23
N TRP A 175 -0.57 23.44 6.86
CA TRP A 175 -1.92 22.94 6.59
C TRP A 175 -2.99 24.02 6.77
N SER A 176 -3.93 24.08 5.83
CA SER A 176 -5.03 25.04 5.86
C SER A 176 -6.20 24.56 4.99
N GLU A 177 -7.31 24.23 5.64
CA GLU A 177 -8.58 23.86 4.98
C GLU A 177 -9.04 24.84 3.89
N THR A 178 -8.61 26.11 3.96
CA THR A 178 -9.01 27.18 3.05
C THR A 178 -7.89 27.70 2.14
N ASP A 179 -6.63 27.55 2.54
CA ASP A 179 -5.46 28.06 1.81
C ASP A 179 -4.61 26.89 1.30
N LYS A 180 -5.18 26.23 0.29
CA LYS A 180 -4.68 24.98 -0.29
C LYS A 180 -3.49 25.26 -1.20
N SER A 181 -2.47 24.41 -1.13
CA SER A 181 -1.31 24.48 -1.99
C SER A 181 -1.66 24.20 -3.47
N GLN A 182 -0.81 24.66 -4.39
CA GLN A 182 -0.95 24.30 -5.80
C GLN A 182 -0.67 22.82 -6.07
N GLU A 183 0.15 22.18 -5.24
CA GLU A 183 0.47 20.77 -5.34
C GLU A 183 -0.78 19.93 -5.07
N CYS A 184 -1.45 20.16 -3.93
CA CYS A 184 -2.70 19.47 -3.60
C CYS A 184 -3.79 19.72 -4.66
N LEU A 185 -3.94 20.97 -5.12
CA LEU A 185 -4.92 21.30 -6.17
C LEU A 185 -4.59 20.65 -7.52
N HIS A 186 -3.33 20.32 -7.80
CA HIS A 186 -2.93 19.66 -9.04
C HIS A 186 -3.09 18.14 -8.95
N HIS A 187 -2.76 17.55 -7.81
CA HIS A 187 -2.55 16.12 -7.66
C HIS A 187 -3.65 15.39 -6.89
N ASP A 188 -4.48 16.07 -6.08
CA ASP A 188 -5.65 15.47 -5.45
C ASP A 188 -6.92 15.90 -6.19
N ILE A 189 -7.51 15.00 -6.99
CA ILE A 189 -8.56 15.37 -7.94
C ILE A 189 -9.72 14.36 -7.96
N TYR A 190 -10.91 14.87 -8.29
CA TYR A 190 -12.09 14.05 -8.49
C TYR A 190 -11.96 13.20 -9.76
N ALA A 191 -12.24 11.91 -9.62
CA ALA A 191 -12.22 10.94 -10.71
C ALA A 191 -13.53 10.89 -11.51
N GLY A 192 -14.59 11.55 -11.00
CA GLY A 192 -15.97 11.45 -11.46
C GLY A 192 -16.83 10.58 -10.54
N ASN A 193 -18.14 10.51 -10.81
CA ASN A 193 -19.05 9.56 -10.17
C ASN A 193 -19.96 8.88 -11.22
N PRO A 194 -19.58 7.71 -11.78
CA PRO A 194 -18.38 6.91 -11.47
C PRO A 194 -17.10 7.50 -12.08
N MET A 195 -15.96 6.80 -12.05
CA MET A 195 -14.59 7.14 -12.53
C MET A 195 -14.39 7.73 -13.97
N GLY A 196 -15.30 8.51 -14.54
CA GLY A 196 -15.27 8.99 -15.92
C GLY A 196 -14.02 9.80 -16.30
N ILE A 197 -13.57 10.70 -15.42
CA ILE A 197 -12.42 11.58 -15.68
C ILE A 197 -11.12 10.80 -15.60
N PHE A 198 -10.99 9.91 -14.61
CA PHE A 198 -9.88 8.96 -14.56
C PHE A 198 -9.82 8.11 -15.84
N ASN A 199 -10.98 7.64 -16.31
CA ASN A 199 -11.06 6.82 -17.52
C ASN A 199 -10.70 7.59 -18.79
N GLU A 200 -11.03 8.87 -18.89
CA GLU A 200 -10.56 9.74 -19.97
C GLU A 200 -9.02 9.88 -19.91
N ALA A 201 -8.46 10.14 -18.73
CA ALA A 201 -7.01 10.24 -18.56
C ALA A 201 -6.27 8.94 -18.93
N LEU A 202 -6.85 7.76 -18.63
CA LEU A 202 -6.34 6.46 -19.07
C LEU A 202 -6.34 6.32 -20.59
N VAL A 203 -7.41 6.74 -21.26
CA VAL A 203 -7.50 6.67 -22.74
C VAL A 203 -6.48 7.61 -23.39
N ASP A 204 -6.31 8.80 -22.83
CA ASP A 204 -5.40 9.82 -23.33
C ASP A 204 -3.92 9.54 -23.00
N GLY A 205 -3.64 8.57 -22.12
CA GLY A 205 -2.28 8.25 -21.67
C GLY A 205 -1.66 9.35 -20.82
N THR A 206 -2.48 10.07 -20.05
CA THR A 206 -2.09 11.25 -19.26
C THR A 206 -2.07 10.99 -17.75
N VAL A 207 -2.30 9.75 -17.34
CA VAL A 207 -2.15 9.36 -15.93
C VAL A 207 -0.68 9.43 -15.50
N PRO A 208 -0.39 9.88 -14.26
CA PRO A 208 0.97 10.01 -13.72
C PRO A 208 1.63 8.65 -13.41
N ASP A 209 2.88 8.69 -12.97
CA ASP A 209 3.66 7.50 -12.58
C ASP A 209 3.06 6.79 -11.36
N PHE A 210 2.46 7.51 -10.40
CA PHE A 210 1.74 6.92 -9.26
C PHE A 210 0.28 7.37 -9.23
N ASN A 211 -0.64 6.41 -9.30
CA ASN A 211 -2.08 6.63 -9.27
C ASN A 211 -2.64 5.99 -8.00
N TYR A 212 -2.94 6.81 -7.02
CA TYR A 212 -3.68 6.37 -5.84
C TYR A 212 -5.17 6.48 -6.15
N ILE A 213 -5.90 5.37 -6.14
CA ILE A 213 -7.29 5.30 -6.55
C ILE A 213 -8.14 5.01 -5.32
N LEU A 214 -8.99 5.98 -4.95
CA LEU A 214 -9.92 5.87 -3.83
C LEU A 214 -11.35 5.72 -4.37
N PRO A 215 -11.93 4.51 -4.34
CA PRO A 215 -13.33 4.32 -4.68
C PRO A 215 -14.25 5.03 -3.68
N ASN A 216 -15.50 5.25 -4.07
CA ASN A 216 -16.48 5.85 -3.16
C ASN A 216 -17.00 4.81 -2.15
N GLY A 217 -17.73 5.24 -1.13
CA GLY A 217 -18.25 4.36 -0.07
C GLY A 217 -19.18 3.22 -0.50
N CYS A 218 -19.68 3.23 -1.74
CA CYS A 218 -20.41 2.11 -2.33
C CYS A 218 -19.48 1.18 -3.12
N ASP A 219 -18.41 1.69 -3.70
CA ASP A 219 -17.53 0.98 -4.60
C ASP A 219 -16.22 0.53 -3.94
N ASP A 220 -15.95 0.91 -2.68
CA ASP A 220 -14.77 0.55 -1.88
C ASP A 220 -14.94 -0.75 -1.06
N GLY A 221 -16.17 -1.23 -0.88
CA GLY A 221 -16.47 -2.41 -0.07
C GLY A 221 -16.88 -2.10 1.38
N GLU A 222 -17.09 -0.84 1.74
CA GLU A 222 -17.55 -0.42 3.05
C GLU A 222 -19.07 -0.61 3.20
N ALA A 223 -19.86 0.03 2.33
CA ALA A 223 -21.32 0.05 2.46
C ALA A 223 -22.03 -1.04 1.64
N ASN A 224 -23.22 -1.45 2.09
CA ASN A 224 -24.14 -2.25 1.28
C ASN A 224 -25.09 -1.31 0.50
N CYS A 225 -24.63 -0.82 -0.64
CA CYS A 225 -25.40 0.10 -1.48
C CYS A 225 -26.33 -0.63 -2.44
N LYS A 226 -27.55 -0.12 -2.60
CA LYS A 226 -28.50 -0.62 -3.60
C LYS A 226 -28.04 -0.24 -5.02
N PRO A 227 -28.38 -1.06 -6.04
CA PRO A 227 -29.25 -2.24 -5.98
C PRO A 227 -28.53 -3.55 -5.62
N VAL A 228 -27.20 -3.59 -5.64
CA VAL A 228 -26.41 -4.81 -5.39
C VAL A 228 -26.58 -5.27 -3.94
N ASN A 229 -26.48 -4.34 -3.00
CA ASN A 229 -26.68 -4.55 -1.55
C ASN A 229 -25.82 -5.70 -1.00
N ASP A 230 -24.59 -5.79 -1.50
CA ASP A 230 -23.55 -6.71 -1.06
C ASP A 230 -22.21 -6.02 -1.33
N ARG A 231 -21.58 -5.53 -0.27
CA ARG A 231 -20.37 -4.69 -0.35
C ARG A 231 -19.19 -5.37 -1.06
N TYR A 232 -19.04 -6.68 -0.90
CA TYR A 232 -17.99 -7.45 -1.59
C TYR A 232 -18.24 -7.52 -3.09
N THR A 233 -19.49 -7.79 -3.49
CA THR A 233 -19.92 -7.81 -4.89
C THR A 233 -19.83 -6.42 -5.52
N GLN A 234 -20.09 -5.36 -4.75
CA GLN A 234 -19.91 -3.98 -5.21
C GLN A 234 -18.44 -3.69 -5.55
N PHE A 235 -17.51 -3.95 -4.63
CA PHE A 235 -16.07 -3.79 -4.90
C PHE A 235 -15.61 -4.69 -6.06
N ASP A 236 -16.08 -5.93 -6.14
CA ASP A 236 -15.75 -6.83 -7.26
C ASP A 236 -16.24 -6.30 -8.61
N ASN A 237 -17.44 -5.70 -8.65
CA ASN A 237 -17.97 -5.04 -9.85
C ASN A 237 -17.16 -3.79 -10.23
N TYR A 238 -16.72 -3.00 -9.25
CA TYR A 238 -15.82 -1.87 -9.46
C TYR A 238 -14.50 -2.34 -10.10
N LEU A 239 -13.85 -3.36 -9.51
CA LEU A 239 -12.63 -3.96 -10.06
C LEU A 239 -12.85 -4.49 -11.48
N ALA A 240 -13.97 -5.18 -11.73
CA ALA A 240 -14.34 -5.74 -13.03
C ALA A 240 -14.51 -4.67 -14.12
N LYS A 241 -14.86 -3.44 -13.71
CA LYS A 241 -15.09 -2.31 -14.61
C LYS A 241 -13.81 -1.51 -14.86
N GLU A 242 -13.02 -1.24 -13.83
CA GLU A 242 -11.90 -0.29 -13.93
C GLU A 242 -10.57 -0.97 -14.28
N ILE A 243 -10.26 -2.17 -13.76
CA ILE A 243 -8.98 -2.86 -14.06
C ILE A 243 -8.77 -3.11 -15.56
N PRO A 244 -9.77 -3.60 -16.34
CA PRO A 244 -9.57 -3.80 -17.78
C PRO A 244 -9.20 -2.52 -18.52
N LYS A 245 -9.72 -1.37 -18.09
CA LYS A 245 -9.41 -0.07 -18.71
C LYS A 245 -7.98 0.34 -18.40
N ILE A 246 -7.55 0.18 -17.13
CA ILE A 246 -6.17 0.42 -16.72
C ILE A 246 -5.22 -0.44 -17.56
N MET A 247 -5.45 -1.76 -17.61
CA MET A 247 -4.61 -2.70 -18.36
C MET A 247 -4.56 -2.40 -19.86
N SER A 248 -5.58 -1.74 -20.41
CA SER A 248 -5.65 -1.37 -21.83
C SER A 248 -5.08 0.03 -22.13
N SER A 249 -4.77 0.82 -21.11
CA SER A 249 -4.26 2.18 -21.27
C SER A 249 -2.85 2.19 -21.89
N PRO A 250 -2.49 3.24 -22.66
CA PRO A 250 -1.12 3.40 -23.15
C PRO A 250 -0.08 3.40 -22.03
N SER A 251 -0.43 3.98 -20.88
CA SER A 251 0.44 4.11 -19.71
C SER A 251 0.72 2.78 -18.99
N PHE A 252 -0.14 1.75 -19.10
CA PHE A 252 0.14 0.47 -18.45
C PHE A 252 1.33 -0.28 -19.07
N GLY A 253 1.55 -0.13 -20.38
CA GLY A 253 2.83 -0.45 -21.04
C GLY A 253 3.48 -1.78 -20.65
N SER A 254 4.81 -1.78 -20.53
CA SER A 254 5.65 -2.92 -20.15
C SER A 254 6.12 -2.89 -18.69
N ASP A 255 5.80 -1.82 -17.99
CA ASP A 255 6.28 -1.45 -16.66
C ASP A 255 5.15 -0.92 -15.75
N GLY A 256 3.90 -1.08 -16.19
CA GLY A 256 2.73 -0.79 -15.37
C GLY A 256 2.45 -1.87 -14.34
N LEU A 257 1.90 -1.43 -13.21
CA LEU A 257 1.60 -2.26 -12.05
C LEU A 257 0.24 -1.88 -11.48
N ILE A 258 -0.66 -2.85 -11.34
CA ILE A 258 -1.88 -2.70 -10.55
C ILE A 258 -1.65 -3.40 -9.22
N ILE A 259 -1.94 -2.70 -8.14
CA ILE A 259 -1.97 -3.23 -6.78
C ILE A 259 -3.39 -3.07 -6.28
N VAL A 260 -4.00 -4.18 -5.86
CA VAL A 260 -5.27 -4.15 -5.14
C VAL A 260 -5.01 -4.65 -3.73
N THR A 261 -5.38 -3.87 -2.74
CA THR A 261 -5.26 -4.22 -1.32
C THR A 261 -6.49 -3.73 -0.56
N TYR A 262 -6.53 -3.98 0.74
CA TYR A 262 -7.53 -3.43 1.64
C TYR A 262 -6.83 -2.83 2.85
N ASP A 263 -7.43 -1.79 3.42
CA ASP A 263 -6.93 -1.12 4.62
C ASP A 263 -6.84 -2.07 5.84
N GLU A 264 -7.89 -2.85 6.11
CA GLU A 264 -7.96 -3.76 7.23
C GLU A 264 -9.02 -4.87 7.02
N SER A 265 -8.97 -5.89 7.87
CA SER A 265 -10.00 -6.93 7.92
C SER A 265 -11.25 -6.47 8.66
N GLU A 266 -12.41 -7.02 8.30
CA GLU A 266 -13.68 -6.74 8.99
C GLU A 266 -13.65 -7.20 10.45
N ARG A 267 -14.09 -6.32 11.36
CA ARG A 267 -14.31 -6.64 12.76
C ARG A 267 -15.74 -7.12 13.02
N GLN A 268 -16.10 -8.34 12.61
CA GLN A 268 -17.32 -8.96 13.14
C GLN A 268 -17.00 -9.67 14.48
N ASN A 269 -17.41 -9.05 15.60
CA ASN A 269 -17.26 -9.59 16.97
C ASN A 269 -15.81 -9.84 17.48
N GLY A 270 -14.80 -9.08 17.00
CA GLY A 270 -13.49 -9.02 17.67
C GLY A 270 -12.54 -10.19 17.43
N LEU A 271 -12.47 -10.71 16.20
CA LEU A 271 -11.43 -11.69 15.83
C LEU A 271 -10.11 -11.09 15.31
N ASP A 272 -9.86 -9.81 15.61
CA ASP A 272 -8.52 -9.40 16.05
C ASP A 272 -8.66 -8.41 17.22
N PRO A 273 -8.14 -8.74 18.42
CA PRO A 273 -8.28 -7.89 19.59
C PRO A 273 -7.52 -6.57 19.40
N LYS A 274 -8.00 -5.48 20.02
CA LYS A 274 -7.37 -4.15 19.95
C LYS A 274 -6.08 -4.12 20.78
N TYR A 275 -4.95 -4.61 20.25
CA TYR A 275 -3.67 -4.54 20.95
C TYR A 275 -2.51 -4.04 20.07
N GLY A 276 -2.67 -2.86 19.46
CA GLY A 276 -1.55 -2.08 18.94
C GLY A 276 -1.01 -2.48 17.57
N TYR A 277 0.10 -1.83 17.19
CA TYR A 277 0.77 -1.92 15.90
C TYR A 277 0.93 -3.37 15.40
N GLY A 278 0.51 -3.65 14.16
CA GLY A 278 0.64 -4.94 13.46
C GLY A 278 -0.61 -5.82 13.45
N GLN A 279 -1.82 -5.27 13.67
CA GLN A 279 -3.04 -6.06 13.92
C GLN A 279 -4.23 -5.70 13.03
N GLY A 280 -4.06 -5.11 11.84
CA GLY A 280 -5.18 -4.86 10.92
C GLY A 280 -5.80 -6.09 10.29
N GLY A 281 -5.48 -7.28 10.82
CA GLY A 281 -5.95 -8.57 10.35
C GLY A 281 -5.53 -8.95 8.94
N HIS A 282 -5.97 -10.12 8.50
CA HIS A 282 -5.59 -10.70 7.22
C HIS A 282 -6.51 -10.17 6.11
N VAL A 283 -5.92 -9.50 5.12
CA VAL A 283 -6.59 -8.94 3.95
C VAL A 283 -6.04 -9.55 2.67
N ALA A 284 -6.83 -9.57 1.60
CA ALA A 284 -6.28 -9.94 0.30
C ALA A 284 -5.39 -8.83 -0.25
N THR A 285 -4.30 -9.21 -0.90
CA THR A 285 -3.47 -8.26 -1.65
C THR A 285 -2.92 -8.95 -2.86
N LEU A 286 -2.97 -8.26 -4.00
CA LEU A 286 -2.49 -8.80 -5.26
C LEU A 286 -1.78 -7.74 -6.10
N PHE A 287 -0.80 -8.21 -6.85
CA PHE A 287 -0.02 -7.42 -7.81
C PHE A 287 -0.24 -8.00 -9.20
N ILE A 288 -0.49 -7.13 -10.18
CA ILE A 288 -0.70 -7.50 -11.58
C ILE A 288 0.14 -6.57 -12.44
N GLY A 289 1.00 -7.12 -13.29
CA GLY A 289 1.81 -6.31 -14.22
C GLY A 289 2.72 -7.18 -15.08
N PRO A 290 3.29 -6.64 -16.17
CA PRO A 290 4.21 -7.38 -17.02
C PRO A 290 5.47 -7.87 -16.29
N GLN A 291 5.89 -7.14 -15.26
CA GLN A 291 7.05 -7.48 -14.42
C GLN A 291 6.69 -8.36 -13.22
N VAL A 292 5.42 -8.74 -13.05
CA VAL A 292 4.96 -9.57 -11.93
C VAL A 292 4.88 -11.03 -12.38
N GLN A 293 5.41 -11.94 -11.57
CA GLN A 293 5.25 -13.38 -11.72
C GLN A 293 3.92 -13.81 -11.06
N PRO A 294 2.96 -14.39 -11.82
CA PRO A 294 1.73 -14.90 -11.23
C PRO A 294 2.00 -16.11 -10.33
N GLY A 295 1.38 -16.14 -9.15
CA GLY A 295 1.61 -17.20 -8.17
C GLY A 295 0.97 -16.91 -6.82
N GLY A 296 0.99 -17.90 -5.92
CA GLY A 296 0.65 -17.72 -4.51
C GLY A 296 1.91 -17.49 -3.69
N TYR A 297 1.94 -16.40 -2.92
CA TYR A 297 3.12 -15.97 -2.17
C TYR A 297 2.83 -15.96 -0.65
N PRO A 298 3.44 -16.86 0.13
CA PRO A 298 3.14 -17.04 1.56
C PRO A 298 3.95 -16.15 2.50
N GLY A 299 4.69 -15.17 1.98
CA GLY A 299 5.45 -14.25 2.82
C GLY A 299 4.51 -13.38 3.66
N ALA A 300 4.92 -13.14 4.91
CA ALA A 300 4.18 -12.27 5.83
C ALA A 300 4.55 -10.81 5.55
N TYR A 301 3.59 -10.02 5.09
CA TYR A 301 3.77 -8.61 4.73
C TYR A 301 2.63 -7.76 5.29
N ASN A 302 2.85 -6.44 5.33
CA ASN A 302 1.85 -5.45 5.71
C ASN A 302 2.03 -4.16 4.88
N HIS A 303 1.30 -3.10 5.23
CA HIS A 303 1.37 -1.83 4.52
C HIS A 303 2.75 -1.17 4.52
N TYR A 304 3.58 -1.40 5.54
CA TYR A 304 4.96 -0.91 5.54
C TYR A 304 5.82 -1.65 4.51
N GLY A 305 5.62 -2.96 4.36
CA GLY A 305 6.30 -3.74 3.30
C GLY A 305 5.83 -3.35 1.90
N LEU A 306 4.56 -2.99 1.74
CA LEU A 306 4.04 -2.41 0.49
C LEU A 306 4.70 -1.05 0.21
N LEU A 307 4.75 -0.15 1.20
CA LEU A 307 5.40 1.15 1.06
C LEU A 307 6.88 1.00 0.70
N ARG A 308 7.61 0.14 1.41
CA ARG A 308 9.00 -0.19 1.12
C ARG A 308 9.20 -0.65 -0.34
N THR A 309 8.26 -1.45 -0.83
CA THR A 309 8.26 -1.92 -2.23
C THR A 309 8.05 -0.77 -3.23
N LEU A 310 7.14 0.17 -2.93
CA LEU A 310 6.91 1.35 -3.75
C LEU A 310 8.13 2.28 -3.75
N GLU A 311 8.72 2.54 -2.59
CA GLU A 311 9.93 3.36 -2.46
C GLU A 311 11.10 2.80 -3.27
N ASP A 312 11.31 1.47 -3.20
CA ASP A 312 12.34 0.80 -3.97
C ASP A 312 12.06 0.83 -5.49
N GLY A 313 10.79 0.70 -5.89
CA GLY A 313 10.36 0.75 -7.28
C GLY A 313 10.46 2.14 -7.92
N TYR A 314 10.23 3.20 -7.15
CA TYR A 314 10.42 4.61 -7.54
C TYR A 314 11.83 5.14 -7.30
N ARG A 315 12.74 4.29 -6.80
CA ARG A 315 14.15 4.63 -6.56
C ARG A 315 14.33 5.77 -5.56
N SER A 316 13.44 5.86 -4.57
CA SER A 316 13.46 6.86 -3.50
C SER A 316 14.82 6.89 -2.79
N ASN A 317 15.25 8.08 -2.35
CA ASN A 317 16.54 8.28 -1.67
C ASN A 317 16.49 7.95 -0.16
N GLY A 318 15.90 6.80 0.18
CA GLY A 318 15.68 6.34 1.55
C GLY A 318 14.24 5.87 1.78
N TYR A 319 13.95 5.53 3.03
CA TYR A 319 12.71 4.90 3.45
C TYR A 319 12.04 5.69 4.58
N VAL A 320 10.75 5.99 4.46
CA VAL A 320 10.00 6.78 5.44
C VAL A 320 9.40 5.89 6.53
N GLY A 321 9.36 6.42 7.76
CA GLY A 321 8.77 5.74 8.91
C GLY A 321 9.26 4.29 9.09
N TYR A 322 8.34 3.40 9.42
CA TYR A 322 8.59 1.97 9.62
C TYR A 322 8.80 1.18 8.32
N ALA A 323 8.66 1.78 7.13
CA ALA A 323 9.09 1.13 5.89
C ALA A 323 10.61 0.91 5.86
N ASN A 324 11.38 1.68 6.66
CA ASN A 324 12.81 1.47 6.86
C ASN A 324 13.15 0.15 7.57
N ASP A 325 12.23 -0.38 8.37
CA ASP A 325 12.50 -1.47 9.32
C ASP A 325 11.96 -2.83 8.85
N VAL A 326 11.33 -2.88 7.67
CA VAL A 326 10.74 -4.09 7.08
C VAL A 326 11.27 -4.30 5.66
N PRO A 327 11.32 -5.55 5.16
CA PRO A 327 11.76 -5.83 3.79
C PRO A 327 10.68 -5.50 2.76
N ALA A 328 11.13 -5.27 1.52
CA ALA A 328 10.24 -5.17 0.36
C ALA A 328 9.61 -6.53 0.00
N ILE A 329 8.55 -6.50 -0.80
CA ILE A 329 7.92 -7.69 -1.38
C ILE A 329 8.73 -8.10 -2.61
N THR A 330 9.82 -8.83 -2.40
CA THR A 330 10.79 -9.21 -3.46
C THR A 330 10.47 -10.45 -4.30
N PRO A 331 9.78 -11.51 -3.80
CA PRO A 331 9.68 -12.77 -4.57
C PRO A 331 8.78 -12.73 -5.81
N ILE A 332 8.04 -11.63 -6.01
CA ILE A 332 6.96 -11.55 -7.01
C ILE A 332 7.43 -11.03 -8.37
N TRP A 333 8.69 -10.62 -8.52
CA TRP A 333 9.15 -9.93 -9.72
C TRP A 333 9.82 -10.87 -10.72
N SER A 334 9.59 -10.60 -12.00
CA SER A 334 10.27 -11.22 -13.14
C SER A 334 11.72 -10.72 -13.20
N GLY A 335 12.61 -11.33 -12.41
CA GLY A 335 14.06 -11.12 -12.43
C GLY A 335 14.81 -12.24 -13.13
#